data_AF-A0A8C5FT58-F1
#
_entry.id   AF-A0A8C5FT58-F1
#
_cell.length_a   1.000
_cell.length_b   1.000
_cell.length_c   1.000
_cell.angle_alpha   90.00
_cell.angle_beta   90.00
_cell.angle_gamma   90.00
#
_symmetry.space_group_name_H-M   'P 1'
#
loop_
_entity.id
_entity.type
_entity.pdbx_description
1 polymer ?
#
loop_
_entity_poly.entity_id
_entity_poly.type
_entity_poly.pdbx_seq_one_letter_code
_entity_poly.pdbx_strand_id
1 'polypeptide(L)'
;MIQCCLLWEMRQEAAACLGLLCGAISYEAERIFKWLFLKFSGSSRDEVKLLYLIAMQRGLEAAGERKAFTQVMQLVMSSLQSILENLDTPELLCQIVKCILQVARAYPHVFSTNFRDTVDILVGWHIDHTQKQLLTTNVSGWLQSLEQFWVADLAFSTTLLGQFLEDMEAYAEDLSHVGSGEAPDEDVPPPTVSLPKLAALLRVFSTVVRSIGGRFSPTRGPPITQEYILNRVLSCVSTARQVLFSEAVLTAGNECLSVLLVSLEPSAQLTEVVLAYGLDQLAACHGCGLDYSLAVLGLLTLIVDQINTRLPVSFVEKLLAPNSQLLELRFHREKEVMAATHGVYQALLSLKNIPTLEAAYKLVLGEMSCGVDSLLAPLEDGPAPSPSTDIQHPAFASVLLPPERAEFTLIFDLGALTTIGNTKNSLIGMWALSPTVFALLSQNLPLVHCELAVHYPAVQYSVLYTLYSHCTRHDHFISASLSTSSPSLFDGAVISTVTTATKKHFSTLLSLLGSLLSKEHLYPEARKLLLTWALEISLLIKKTDTYAPLFSLNSFHKFCKGVLANGKLNAQHERWAFVN
;
A
#
# COMPACT_ATOMS: atom_id res chain seq x y z
N MET A 1 31.30 4.86 29.50
CA MET A 1 30.42 4.52 28.34
C MET A 1 30.87 5.27 27.08
N ILE A 2 30.84 6.60 27.05
CA ILE A 2 31.29 7.43 25.90
C ILE A 2 32.72 7.12 25.44
N GLN A 3 33.67 6.99 26.38
CA GLN A 3 35.08 6.70 26.06
C GLN A 3 35.30 5.30 25.48
N CYS A 4 34.46 4.32 25.85
CA CYS A 4 34.51 2.96 25.27
C CYS A 4 33.92 2.93 23.85
N CYS A 5 32.85 3.69 23.59
CA CYS A 5 32.27 3.84 22.25
C CYS A 5 33.28 4.49 21.29
N LEU A 6 33.93 5.58 21.69
CA LEU A 6 34.93 6.27 20.87
C LEU A 6 36.10 5.35 20.50
N LEU A 7 36.56 4.55 21.46
CA LEU A 7 37.69 3.64 21.25
C LEU A 7 37.33 2.47 20.32
N TRP A 8 36.07 2.04 20.31
CA TRP A 8 35.56 1.07 19.34
C TRP A 8 35.46 1.64 17.93
N GLU A 9 34.91 2.85 17.78
CA GLU A 9 34.85 3.56 16.49
C GLU A 9 36.25 3.74 15.88
N MET A 10 37.23 4.18 16.68
CA MET A 10 38.62 4.31 16.21
C MET A 10 39.23 2.99 15.74
N ARG A 11 38.88 1.86 16.38
CA ARG A 11 39.33 0.54 15.94
C ARG A 11 38.70 0.15 14.60
N GLN A 12 37.42 0.45 14.41
CA GLN A 12 36.74 0.21 13.13
C GLN A 12 37.34 1.05 12.01
N GLU A 13 37.65 2.32 12.26
CA GLU A 13 38.32 3.19 11.28
C GLU A 13 39.75 2.70 10.96
N ALA A 14 40.50 2.25 11.96
CA ALA A 14 41.81 1.64 11.73
C ALA A 14 41.73 0.37 10.87
N ALA A 15 40.73 -0.48 11.12
CA ALA A 15 40.46 -1.64 10.28
C ALA A 15 40.06 -1.25 8.85
N ALA A 16 39.23 -0.21 8.69
CA ALA A 16 38.84 0.30 7.38
C ALA A 16 40.05 0.81 6.58
N CYS A 17 40.94 1.58 7.21
CA CYS A 17 42.19 2.03 6.62
C CYS A 17 43.07 0.88 6.14
N LEU A 18 43.15 -0.22 6.90
CA LEU A 18 43.88 -1.42 6.47
C LEU A 18 43.27 -2.05 5.21
N GLY A 19 41.94 -2.08 5.12
CA GLY A 19 41.23 -2.53 3.91
C GLY A 19 41.54 -1.64 2.69
N LEU A 20 41.48 -0.33 2.85
CA LEU A 20 41.80 0.63 1.78
C LEU A 20 43.26 0.51 1.33
N LEU A 21 44.19 0.29 2.28
CA LEU A 21 45.58 0.02 1.95
C LEU A 21 45.71 -1.23 1.08
N CYS A 22 45.04 -2.33 1.43
CA CYS A 22 45.00 -3.54 0.60
C CYS A 22 44.55 -3.25 -0.84
N GLY A 23 43.52 -2.40 -1.01
CA GLY A 23 43.07 -1.93 -2.31
C GLY A 23 44.13 -1.12 -3.08
N ALA A 24 44.91 -0.29 -2.38
CA ALA A 24 45.96 0.53 -2.97
C ALA A 24 47.21 -0.27 -3.39
N ILE A 25 47.59 -1.31 -2.62
CA ILE A 25 48.71 -2.22 -2.92
C ILE A 25 48.21 -3.56 -3.46
N SER A 26 47.36 -3.53 -4.48
CA SER A 26 46.66 -4.71 -5.00
C SER A 26 47.56 -5.85 -5.48
N TYR A 27 48.81 -5.56 -5.83
CA TYR A 27 49.80 -6.57 -6.23
C TYR A 27 50.24 -7.49 -5.07
N GLU A 28 50.02 -7.11 -3.80
CA GLU A 28 50.26 -7.97 -2.62
C GLU A 28 48.96 -8.55 -2.03
N ALA A 29 47.81 -8.39 -2.71
CA ALA A 29 46.51 -8.74 -2.17
C ALA A 29 46.43 -10.16 -1.62
N GLU A 30 47.01 -11.15 -2.30
CA GLU A 30 47.02 -12.54 -1.85
C GLU A 30 47.66 -12.71 -0.47
N ARG A 31 48.82 -12.06 -0.25
CA ARG A 31 49.54 -12.12 1.02
C ARG A 31 48.74 -11.44 2.13
N ILE A 32 48.11 -10.30 1.83
CA ILE A 32 47.32 -9.54 2.79
C ILE A 32 46.07 -10.32 3.18
N PHE A 33 45.33 -10.88 2.23
CA PHE A 33 44.15 -11.69 2.53
C PHE A 33 44.50 -12.95 3.32
N LYS A 34 45.56 -13.69 2.94
CA LYS A 34 46.03 -14.84 3.73
C LYS A 34 46.37 -14.45 5.17
N TRP A 35 47.02 -13.30 5.36
CA TRP A 35 47.33 -12.78 6.68
C TRP A 35 46.07 -12.42 7.47
N LEU A 36 45.11 -11.73 6.84
CA LEU A 36 43.83 -11.37 7.45
C LEU A 36 43.05 -12.61 7.89
N PHE A 37 42.96 -13.64 7.04
CA PHE A 37 42.28 -14.90 7.37
C PHE A 37 43.00 -15.65 8.50
N LEU A 38 44.33 -15.74 8.46
CA LEU A 38 45.11 -16.35 9.53
C LEU A 38 44.87 -15.66 10.89
N LYS A 39 44.84 -14.32 10.89
CA LYS A 39 44.60 -13.53 12.10
C LYS A 39 43.15 -13.62 12.59
N PHE A 40 42.19 -13.74 11.68
CA PHE A 40 40.81 -14.04 12.00
C PHE A 40 40.69 -15.40 12.72
N SER A 41 41.21 -16.48 12.10
CA SER A 41 41.13 -17.84 12.66
C SER A 41 41.90 -18.00 13.96
N GLY A 42 43.00 -17.26 14.14
CA GLY A 42 43.78 -17.27 15.38
C GLY A 42 43.19 -16.44 16.53
N SER A 43 42.11 -15.69 16.29
CA SER A 43 41.47 -14.85 17.31
C SER A 43 40.35 -15.60 18.04
N SER A 44 40.35 -15.56 19.37
CA SER A 44 39.24 -16.08 20.18
C SER A 44 38.13 -15.05 20.45
N ARG A 45 38.41 -13.76 20.23
CA ARG A 45 37.47 -12.66 20.52
C ARG A 45 36.72 -12.24 19.27
N ASP A 46 35.39 -12.28 19.33
CA ASP A 46 34.51 -11.90 18.21
C ASP A 46 34.64 -10.43 17.83
N GLU A 47 34.82 -9.53 18.80
CA GLU A 47 35.11 -8.11 18.53
C GLU A 47 36.33 -7.93 17.62
N VAL A 48 37.37 -8.74 17.81
CA VAL A 48 38.61 -8.67 17.02
C VAL A 48 38.41 -9.32 15.65
N LYS A 49 37.72 -10.47 15.60
CA LYS A 49 37.31 -11.11 14.35
C LYS A 49 36.51 -10.14 13.47
N LEU A 50 35.59 -9.38 14.07
CA LEU A 50 34.77 -8.38 13.40
C LEU A 50 35.63 -7.28 12.74
N LEU A 51 36.67 -6.80 13.42
CA LEU A 51 37.60 -5.82 12.85
C LEU A 51 38.32 -6.37 11.60
N TYR A 52 38.75 -7.63 11.61
CA TYR A 52 39.36 -8.23 10.42
C TYR A 52 38.37 -8.34 9.26
N LEU A 53 37.11 -8.69 9.52
CA LEU A 53 36.08 -8.71 8.49
C LEU A 53 35.73 -7.30 7.97
N ILE A 54 35.78 -6.27 8.82
CA ILE A 54 35.63 -4.87 8.38
C ILE A 54 36.76 -4.48 7.43
N ALA A 55 38.02 -4.84 7.76
CA ALA A 55 39.15 -4.61 6.88
C ALA A 55 38.99 -5.34 5.53
N MET A 56 38.55 -6.60 5.54
CA MET A 56 38.27 -7.35 4.32
C MET A 56 37.17 -6.69 3.48
N GLN A 57 36.04 -6.30 4.09
CA GLN A 57 34.93 -5.63 3.40
C GLN A 57 35.42 -4.37 2.68
N ARG A 58 36.14 -3.48 3.40
CA ARG A 58 36.64 -2.22 2.83
C ARG A 58 37.65 -2.45 1.71
N GLY A 59 38.49 -3.48 1.81
CA GLY A 59 39.36 -3.89 0.72
C GLY A 59 38.60 -4.37 -0.52
N LEU A 60 37.56 -5.19 -0.32
CA LEU A 60 36.71 -5.70 -1.41
C LEU A 60 35.89 -4.58 -2.09
N GLU A 61 35.41 -3.60 -1.32
CA GLU A 61 34.76 -2.40 -1.83
C GLU A 61 35.71 -1.61 -2.74
N ALA A 62 36.91 -1.30 -2.24
CA ALA A 62 37.91 -0.52 -2.99
C ALA A 62 38.39 -1.22 -4.28
N ALA A 63 38.52 -2.54 -4.26
CA ALA A 63 38.97 -3.31 -5.43
C ALA A 63 37.85 -3.63 -6.42
N GLY A 64 36.60 -3.70 -5.98
CA GLY A 64 35.44 -4.01 -6.82
C GLY A 64 35.28 -3.06 -8.00
N GLU A 65 35.58 -1.77 -7.82
CA GLU A 65 35.51 -0.76 -8.88
C GLU A 65 36.55 -0.97 -10.00
N ARG A 66 37.71 -1.53 -9.66
CA ARG A 66 38.85 -1.68 -10.58
C ARG A 66 39.11 -3.12 -11.02
N LYS A 67 38.31 -4.07 -10.51
CA LYS A 67 38.53 -5.53 -10.63
C LYS A 67 39.97 -5.94 -10.28
N ALA A 68 40.58 -5.26 -9.32
CA ALA A 68 42.02 -5.40 -9.04
C ALA A 68 42.39 -6.74 -8.38
N PHE A 69 41.42 -7.49 -7.84
CA PHE A 69 41.64 -8.73 -7.10
C PHE A 69 41.22 -9.99 -7.86
N THR A 70 41.01 -9.94 -9.19
CA THR A 70 40.53 -11.08 -9.97
C THR A 70 41.31 -12.38 -9.73
N GLN A 71 42.65 -12.31 -9.65
CA GLN A 71 43.50 -13.50 -9.47
C GLN A 71 43.37 -14.14 -8.07
N VAL A 72 42.99 -13.35 -7.06
CA VAL A 72 42.95 -13.77 -5.65
C VAL A 72 41.52 -14.09 -5.20
N MET A 73 40.51 -13.68 -5.97
CA MET A 73 39.12 -13.73 -5.54
C MET A 73 38.61 -15.14 -5.24
N GLN A 74 39.09 -16.17 -5.95
CA GLN A 74 38.73 -17.56 -5.64
C GLN A 74 39.18 -17.96 -4.23
N LEU A 75 40.42 -17.63 -3.86
CA LEU A 75 40.95 -17.88 -2.51
C LEU A 75 40.12 -17.14 -1.45
N VAL A 76 39.79 -15.88 -1.74
CA VAL A 76 38.99 -15.05 -0.84
C VAL A 76 37.61 -15.67 -0.65
N MET A 77 36.90 -16.01 -1.73
CA MET A 77 35.56 -16.59 -1.64
C MET A 77 35.57 -17.92 -0.89
N SER A 78 36.49 -18.84 -1.18
CA SER A 78 36.61 -20.10 -0.44
C SER A 78 36.88 -19.89 1.06
N SER A 79 37.68 -18.87 1.41
CA SER A 79 37.95 -18.55 2.81
C SER A 79 36.75 -17.91 3.50
N LEU A 80 36.02 -17.02 2.81
CA LEU A 80 34.79 -16.41 3.33
C LEU A 80 33.69 -17.46 3.55
N GLN A 81 33.57 -18.42 2.63
CA GLN A 81 32.63 -19.54 2.75
C GLN A 81 32.98 -20.43 3.95
N SER A 82 34.25 -20.81 4.10
CA SER A 82 34.70 -21.58 5.27
C SER A 82 34.47 -20.83 6.58
N ILE A 83 34.60 -19.50 6.60
CA ILE A 83 34.23 -18.71 7.77
C ILE A 83 32.73 -18.82 8.03
N LEU A 84 31.89 -18.58 7.00
CA LEU A 84 30.43 -18.60 7.10
C LEU A 84 29.89 -19.92 7.67
N GLU A 85 30.47 -21.06 7.29
CA GLU A 85 30.12 -22.40 7.79
C GLU A 85 30.39 -22.61 9.29
N ASN A 86 31.32 -21.85 9.87
CA ASN A 86 31.76 -22.00 11.26
C ASN A 86 31.39 -20.79 12.13
N LEU A 87 30.38 -20.01 11.72
CA LEU A 87 29.91 -18.86 12.49
C LEU A 87 28.81 -19.22 13.48
N ASP A 88 28.98 -18.73 14.71
CA ASP A 88 28.02 -18.95 15.79
C ASP A 88 27.32 -17.66 16.26
N THR A 89 27.73 -16.48 15.75
CA THR A 89 27.21 -15.18 16.22
C THR A 89 26.58 -14.31 15.12
N PRO A 90 25.40 -13.71 15.36
CA PRO A 90 24.72 -12.81 14.42
C PRO A 90 25.57 -11.64 13.93
N GLU A 91 26.41 -11.07 14.79
CA GLU A 91 27.25 -9.92 14.48
C GLU A 91 28.32 -10.26 13.43
N LEU A 92 28.94 -11.43 13.55
CA LEU A 92 29.88 -11.93 12.56
C LEU A 92 29.17 -12.32 11.26
N LEU A 93 27.98 -12.91 11.34
CA LEU A 93 27.14 -13.21 10.17
C LEU A 93 26.87 -11.93 9.36
N CYS A 94 26.42 -10.86 10.03
CA CYS A 94 26.15 -9.58 9.37
C CYS A 94 27.36 -9.04 8.62
N GLN A 95 28.57 -9.25 9.14
CA GLN A 95 29.78 -8.70 8.55
C GLN A 95 30.37 -9.58 7.44
N ILE A 96 30.35 -10.91 7.59
CA ILE A 96 30.82 -11.82 6.55
C ILE A 96 29.93 -11.74 5.31
N VAL A 97 28.61 -11.62 5.49
CA VAL A 97 27.67 -11.58 4.37
C VAL A 97 27.86 -10.32 3.56
N LYS A 98 28.16 -9.17 4.18
CA LYS A 98 28.56 -7.96 3.45
C LYS A 98 29.78 -8.18 2.54
N CYS A 99 30.77 -8.92 3.03
CA CYS A 99 31.94 -9.29 2.22
C CYS A 99 31.51 -10.17 1.04
N ILE A 100 30.71 -11.21 1.30
CA ILE A 100 30.23 -12.14 0.27
C ILE A 100 29.36 -11.45 -0.78
N LEU A 101 28.42 -10.58 -0.37
CA LEU A 101 27.60 -9.79 -1.29
C LEU A 101 28.45 -8.85 -2.16
N GLN A 102 29.52 -8.29 -1.61
CA GLN A 102 30.47 -7.50 -2.39
C GLN A 102 31.20 -8.36 -3.44
N VAL A 103 31.57 -9.60 -3.11
CA VAL A 103 32.12 -10.56 -4.08
C VAL A 103 31.06 -10.92 -5.13
N ALA A 104 29.83 -11.21 -4.73
CA ALA A 104 28.72 -11.56 -5.62
C ALA A 104 28.43 -10.45 -6.64
N ARG A 105 28.55 -9.18 -6.21
CA ARG A 105 28.37 -8.00 -7.07
C ARG A 105 29.56 -7.77 -8.03
N ALA A 106 30.79 -7.81 -7.52
CA ALA A 106 31.97 -7.44 -8.31
C ALA A 106 32.55 -8.59 -9.16
N TYR A 107 32.40 -9.84 -8.68
CA TYR A 107 32.95 -11.06 -9.26
C TYR A 107 31.90 -12.18 -9.29
N PRO A 108 30.77 -12.00 -10.01
CA PRO A 108 29.64 -12.94 -9.97
C PRO A 108 30.00 -14.37 -10.39
N HIS A 109 30.94 -14.53 -11.33
CA HIS A 109 31.44 -15.83 -11.79
C HIS A 109 32.18 -16.63 -10.71
N VAL A 110 32.77 -15.94 -9.72
CA VAL A 110 33.40 -16.59 -8.57
C VAL A 110 32.34 -17.01 -7.56
N PHE A 111 31.38 -16.13 -7.28
CA PHE A 111 30.33 -16.42 -6.31
C PHE A 111 29.36 -17.51 -6.79
N SER A 112 29.11 -17.63 -8.10
CA SER A 112 28.12 -18.58 -8.63
C SER A 112 28.35 -20.04 -8.20
N THR A 113 29.60 -20.45 -7.98
CA THR A 113 29.91 -21.81 -7.52
C THR A 113 29.62 -22.04 -6.04
N ASN A 114 29.50 -20.98 -5.24
CA ASN A 114 29.23 -21.03 -3.80
C ASN A 114 27.82 -20.57 -3.44
N PHE A 115 27.01 -20.22 -4.44
CA PHE A 115 25.67 -19.66 -4.24
C PHE A 115 24.78 -20.58 -3.38
N ARG A 116 24.71 -21.88 -3.71
CA ARG A 116 23.87 -22.84 -2.99
C ARG A 116 24.29 -22.96 -1.52
N ASP A 117 25.58 -23.13 -1.25
CA ASP A 117 26.11 -23.27 0.12
C ASP A 117 25.92 -22.00 0.95
N THR A 118 26.12 -20.82 0.35
CA THR A 118 25.86 -19.55 1.02
C THR A 118 24.37 -19.40 1.37
N VAL A 119 23.48 -19.72 0.43
CA VAL A 119 22.03 -19.60 0.62
C VAL A 119 21.51 -20.58 1.66
N ASP A 120 21.99 -21.83 1.67
CA ASP A 120 21.58 -22.86 2.64
C ASP A 120 21.78 -22.38 4.09
N ILE A 121 22.95 -21.80 4.37
CA ILE A 121 23.27 -21.22 5.67
C ILE A 121 22.34 -20.04 5.97
N LEU A 122 22.21 -19.08 5.04
CA LEU A 122 21.37 -17.90 5.24
C LEU A 122 19.89 -18.25 5.45
N VAL A 123 19.38 -19.25 4.72
CA VAL A 123 18.04 -19.81 4.91
C VAL A 123 17.90 -20.38 6.31
N GLY A 124 18.89 -21.15 6.80
CA GLY A 124 18.91 -21.64 8.18
C GLY A 124 18.79 -20.53 9.23
N TRP A 125 19.57 -19.45 9.07
CA TRP A 125 19.48 -18.26 9.93
C TRP A 125 18.13 -17.53 9.83
N HIS A 126 17.45 -17.63 8.70
CA HIS A 126 16.14 -17.00 8.48
C HIS A 126 14.98 -17.83 9.03
N ILE A 127 15.10 -19.17 8.99
CA ILE A 127 14.11 -20.11 9.55
C ILE A 127 14.19 -20.16 11.09
N ASP A 128 15.35 -19.86 11.68
CA ASP A 128 15.51 -19.83 13.13
C ASP A 128 14.63 -18.75 13.78
N HIS A 129 13.46 -19.19 14.26
CA HIS A 129 12.45 -18.36 14.92
C HIS A 129 12.91 -17.75 16.25
N THR A 130 14.06 -18.13 16.78
CA THR A 130 14.64 -17.52 17.99
C THR A 130 15.45 -16.26 17.69
N GLN A 131 15.74 -16.00 16.40
CA GLN A 131 16.50 -14.84 15.97
C GLN A 131 15.70 -13.54 16.12
N LYS A 132 16.43 -12.44 16.31
CA LYS A 132 15.85 -11.10 16.35
C LYS A 132 15.27 -10.73 14.99
N GLN A 133 14.11 -10.06 15.00
CA GLN A 133 13.44 -9.59 13.78
C GLN A 133 14.32 -8.72 12.86
N LEU A 134 15.22 -7.92 13.45
CA LEU A 134 16.18 -7.13 12.66
C LEU A 134 17.13 -8.02 11.84
N LEU A 135 17.57 -9.14 12.39
CA LEU A 135 18.45 -10.08 11.69
C LEU A 135 17.71 -10.77 10.55
N THR A 136 16.52 -11.31 10.79
CA THR A 136 15.72 -11.98 9.75
C THR A 136 15.33 -11.03 8.63
N THR A 137 15.07 -9.76 8.95
CA THR A 137 14.86 -8.69 7.94
C THR A 137 16.11 -8.45 7.09
N ASN A 138 17.29 -8.35 7.73
CA ASN A 138 18.56 -8.20 7.03
C ASN A 138 18.86 -9.40 6.12
N VAL A 139 18.69 -10.63 6.64
CA VAL A 139 18.90 -11.87 5.89
C VAL A 139 17.94 -11.94 4.70
N SER A 140 16.67 -11.56 4.88
CA SER A 140 15.72 -11.46 3.77
C SER A 140 16.20 -10.50 2.67
N GLY A 141 16.71 -9.33 3.06
CA GLY A 141 17.29 -8.37 2.11
C GLY A 141 18.54 -8.89 1.40
N TRP A 142 19.43 -9.62 2.10
CA TRP A 142 20.61 -10.23 1.51
C TRP A 142 20.24 -11.31 0.50
N LEU A 143 19.31 -12.21 0.83
CA LEU A 143 18.81 -13.24 -0.08
C LEU A 143 18.20 -12.63 -1.34
N GLN A 144 17.40 -11.57 -1.20
CA GLN A 144 16.81 -10.85 -2.34
C GLN A 144 17.85 -10.16 -3.22
N SER A 145 18.94 -9.64 -2.64
CA SER A 145 20.03 -9.02 -3.40
C SER A 145 20.80 -10.00 -4.31
N LEU A 146 20.59 -11.31 -4.13
CA LEU A 146 21.18 -12.37 -4.93
C LEU A 146 20.29 -12.80 -6.12
N GLU A 147 19.26 -12.03 -6.49
CA GLU A 147 18.27 -12.32 -7.56
C GLU A 147 18.88 -12.98 -8.80
N GLN A 148 19.98 -12.42 -9.34
CA GLN A 148 20.61 -12.94 -10.56
C GLN A 148 21.05 -14.41 -10.45
N PHE A 149 21.38 -14.88 -9.24
CA PHE A 149 21.83 -16.26 -9.00
C PHE A 149 20.65 -17.20 -8.77
N TRP A 150 19.58 -16.75 -8.12
CA TRP A 150 18.31 -17.48 -8.03
C TRP A 150 17.74 -17.77 -9.41
N VAL A 151 17.71 -16.76 -10.27
CA VAL A 151 17.20 -16.88 -11.65
C VAL A 151 18.14 -17.71 -12.53
N ALA A 152 19.44 -17.73 -12.25
CA ALA A 152 20.38 -18.58 -12.98
C ALA A 152 20.19 -20.07 -12.66
N ASP A 153 19.68 -20.41 -11.47
CA ASP A 153 19.43 -21.78 -11.00
C ASP A 153 17.98 -21.95 -10.51
N LEU A 154 17.03 -21.77 -11.42
CA LEU A 154 15.60 -21.91 -11.13
C LEU A 154 15.21 -23.33 -10.69
N ALA A 155 15.94 -24.35 -11.14
CA ALA A 155 15.68 -25.73 -10.76
C ALA A 155 15.93 -25.93 -9.26
N PHE A 156 17.09 -25.51 -8.76
CA PHE A 156 17.38 -25.49 -7.32
C PHE A 156 16.35 -24.67 -6.55
N SER A 157 16.06 -23.46 -7.03
CA SER A 157 15.12 -22.55 -6.36
C SER A 157 13.72 -23.16 -6.22
N THR A 158 13.24 -23.85 -7.26
CA THR A 158 11.93 -24.51 -7.26
C THR A 158 11.91 -25.73 -6.34
N THR A 159 12.98 -26.54 -6.33
CA THR A 159 13.09 -27.68 -5.42
C THR A 159 13.10 -27.23 -3.95
N LEU A 160 13.85 -26.17 -3.63
CA LEU A 160 13.90 -25.61 -2.27
C LEU A 160 12.54 -25.10 -1.81
N LEU A 161 11.80 -24.41 -2.67
CA LEU A 161 10.42 -23.99 -2.38
C LEU A 161 9.49 -25.19 -2.14
N GLY A 162 9.68 -26.29 -2.86
CA GLY A 162 8.96 -27.54 -2.63
C GLY A 162 9.21 -28.11 -1.24
N GLN A 163 10.47 -28.18 -0.82
CA GLN A 163 10.85 -28.65 0.51
C GLN A 163 10.21 -27.81 1.61
N PHE A 164 10.21 -26.48 1.47
CA PHE A 164 9.51 -25.62 2.43
C PHE A 164 8.00 -25.87 2.49
N LEU A 165 7.35 -26.19 1.35
CA LEU A 165 5.93 -26.51 1.33
C LEU A 165 5.63 -27.85 2.00
N GLU A 166 6.47 -28.86 1.79
CA GLU A 166 6.39 -30.15 2.48
C GLU A 166 6.55 -29.97 4.00
N ASP A 167 7.50 -29.14 4.44
CA ASP A 167 7.69 -28.83 5.86
C ASP A 167 6.50 -28.06 6.45
N MET A 168 5.95 -27.08 5.73
CA MET A 168 4.75 -26.35 6.16
C MET A 168 3.54 -27.28 6.32
N GLU A 169 3.38 -28.23 5.39
CA GLU A 169 2.35 -29.26 5.42
C GLU A 169 2.47 -30.13 6.66
N ALA A 170 3.67 -30.65 6.94
CA ALA A 170 3.92 -31.47 8.13
C ALA A 170 3.56 -30.71 9.42
N TYR A 171 4.01 -29.46 9.58
CA TYR A 171 3.66 -28.67 10.76
C TYR A 171 2.16 -28.35 10.86
N ALA A 172 1.46 -28.18 9.73
CA ALA A 172 0.01 -27.95 9.73
C ALA A 172 -0.78 -29.21 10.11
N GLU A 173 -0.33 -30.39 9.65
CA GLU A 173 -0.91 -31.69 10.01
C GLU A 173 -0.72 -31.97 11.51
N ASP A 174 0.49 -31.78 12.04
CA ASP A 174 0.79 -31.88 13.48
C ASP A 174 -0.14 -31.01 14.33
N LEU A 175 -0.38 -29.76 13.89
CA LEU A 175 -1.31 -28.84 14.56
C LEU A 175 -2.76 -29.35 14.54
N SER A 176 -3.18 -29.99 13.44
CA SER A 176 -4.55 -30.50 13.29
C SER A 176 -4.85 -31.64 14.28
N HIS A 177 -3.87 -32.50 14.57
CA HIS A 177 -3.97 -33.55 15.59
C HIS A 177 -4.16 -32.99 17.00
N VAL A 178 -3.52 -31.85 17.31
CA VAL A 178 -3.72 -31.19 18.61
C VAL A 178 -5.11 -30.57 18.71
N GLY A 179 -5.67 -30.07 17.60
CA GLY A 179 -7.00 -29.46 17.55
C GLY A 179 -8.17 -30.46 17.64
N SER A 180 -7.97 -31.72 17.23
CA SER A 180 -9.02 -32.77 17.24
C SER A 180 -9.29 -33.35 18.64
N GLY A 181 -8.45 -33.06 19.64
CA GLY A 181 -8.59 -33.59 20.99
C GLY A 181 -8.23 -35.08 21.12
N GLU A 182 -7.63 -35.66 20.09
CA GLU A 182 -6.96 -36.97 20.20
C GLU A 182 -5.76 -36.83 21.14
N ALA A 183 -5.46 -37.89 21.91
CA ALA A 183 -4.31 -37.85 22.81
C ALA A 183 -3.05 -37.52 21.99
N PRO A 184 -2.31 -36.45 22.32
CA PRO A 184 -1.13 -36.09 21.54
C PRO A 184 -0.17 -37.28 21.60
N ASP A 185 0.22 -37.78 20.42
CA ASP A 185 1.36 -38.68 20.34
C ASP A 185 2.57 -37.97 20.96
N GLU A 186 3.40 -38.66 21.75
CA GLU A 186 4.51 -38.02 22.49
C GLU A 186 5.51 -37.33 21.54
N ASP A 187 5.50 -37.70 20.27
CA ASP A 187 6.36 -37.17 19.21
C ASP A 187 5.81 -35.91 18.51
N VAL A 188 4.57 -35.48 18.75
CA VAL A 188 3.98 -34.29 18.10
C VAL A 188 4.38 -33.01 18.84
N PRO A 189 5.05 -32.04 18.17
CA PRO A 189 5.46 -30.80 18.80
C PRO A 189 4.25 -29.94 19.22
N PRO A 190 4.29 -29.29 20.39
CA PRO A 190 3.18 -28.46 20.84
C PRO A 190 3.00 -27.22 19.94
N PRO A 191 1.79 -26.63 19.86
CA PRO A 191 1.52 -25.46 19.02
C PRO A 191 2.45 -24.27 19.28
N THR A 192 2.94 -24.12 20.51
CA THR A 192 3.90 -23.08 20.92
C THR A 192 5.26 -23.19 20.20
N VAL A 193 5.59 -24.37 19.67
CA VAL A 193 6.81 -24.61 18.89
C VAL A 193 6.50 -24.65 17.39
N SER A 194 5.40 -25.29 17.00
CA SER A 194 5.04 -25.46 15.59
C SER A 194 4.62 -24.15 14.92
N LEU A 195 3.89 -23.27 15.62
CA LEU A 195 3.42 -22.00 15.04
C LEU A 195 4.56 -21.02 14.71
N PRO A 196 5.53 -20.75 15.60
CA PRO A 196 6.68 -19.90 15.25
C PRO A 196 7.49 -20.43 14.06
N LYS A 197 7.68 -21.76 13.99
CA LYS A 197 8.37 -22.41 12.86
C LYS A 197 7.60 -22.27 11.56
N LEU A 198 6.28 -22.49 11.58
CA LEU A 198 5.42 -22.29 10.42
C LEU A 198 5.47 -20.83 9.94
N ALA A 199 5.42 -19.85 10.85
CA ALA A 199 5.57 -18.44 10.50
C ALA A 199 6.94 -18.14 9.87
N ALA A 200 8.03 -18.71 10.40
CA ALA A 200 9.36 -18.55 9.85
C ALA A 200 9.47 -19.12 8.44
N LEU A 201 8.98 -20.35 8.22
CA LEU A 201 8.93 -20.98 6.90
C LEU A 201 8.17 -20.12 5.89
N LEU A 202 6.99 -19.59 6.25
CA LEU A 202 6.21 -18.69 5.38
C LEU A 202 6.99 -17.44 4.97
N ARG A 203 7.75 -16.83 5.91
CA ARG A 203 8.59 -15.64 5.62
C ARG A 203 9.77 -15.99 4.70
N VAL A 204 10.42 -17.12 4.93
CA VAL A 204 11.56 -17.56 4.10
C VAL A 204 11.08 -17.93 2.70
N PHE A 205 9.98 -18.66 2.59
CA PHE A 205 9.33 -18.96 1.32
C PHE A 205 8.99 -17.67 0.55
N SER A 206 8.33 -16.71 1.22
CA SER A 206 8.03 -15.39 0.62
C SER A 206 9.29 -14.67 0.15
N THR A 207 10.38 -14.76 0.92
CA THR A 207 11.67 -14.16 0.58
C THR A 207 12.23 -14.78 -0.70
N VAL A 208 12.26 -16.11 -0.80
CA VAL A 208 12.77 -16.81 -1.99
C VAL A 208 11.93 -16.49 -3.22
N VAL A 209 10.59 -16.47 -3.11
CA VAL A 209 9.73 -16.07 -4.24
C VAL A 209 10.00 -14.62 -4.67
N ARG A 210 10.16 -13.67 -3.72
CA ARG A 210 10.57 -12.29 -4.03
C ARG A 210 11.93 -12.23 -4.71
N SER A 211 12.89 -13.05 -4.28
CA SER A 211 14.23 -13.14 -4.88
C SER A 211 14.23 -13.67 -6.31
N ILE A 212 13.26 -14.50 -6.69
CA ILE A 212 13.08 -14.97 -8.08
C ILE A 212 12.34 -13.92 -8.92
N GLY A 213 11.43 -13.17 -8.29
CA GLY A 213 10.64 -12.11 -8.91
C GLY A 213 9.70 -12.62 -10.00
N GLY A 214 9.42 -11.80 -11.02
CA GLY A 214 8.50 -12.14 -12.12
C GLY A 214 8.96 -13.29 -13.03
N ARG A 215 10.12 -13.89 -12.77
CA ARG A 215 10.58 -15.12 -13.43
C ARG A 215 10.04 -16.39 -12.77
N PHE A 216 9.34 -16.27 -11.65
CA PHE A 216 8.73 -17.39 -10.98
C PHE A 216 7.57 -17.94 -11.81
N SER A 217 7.86 -18.95 -12.63
CA SER A 217 6.85 -19.68 -13.38
C SER A 217 7.00 -21.18 -13.09
N PRO A 218 6.25 -21.74 -12.13
CA PRO A 218 6.22 -23.18 -11.88
C PRO A 218 5.45 -23.88 -13.01
N THR A 219 5.99 -23.85 -14.22
CA THR A 219 5.20 -24.09 -15.43
C THR A 219 5.09 -25.54 -15.84
N ARG A 220 6.08 -26.41 -15.63
CA ARG A 220 5.99 -27.81 -16.11
C ARG A 220 6.91 -28.75 -15.33
N GLY A 221 6.41 -29.29 -14.23
CA GLY A 221 7.02 -30.45 -13.56
C GLY A 221 6.17 -30.89 -12.35
N PRO A 222 5.69 -32.14 -12.28
CA PRO A 222 5.18 -32.65 -11.01
C PRO A 222 6.31 -32.70 -9.97
N PRO A 223 6.04 -32.37 -8.69
CA PRO A 223 4.72 -32.10 -8.10
C PRO A 223 4.32 -30.61 -7.97
N ILE A 224 5.22 -29.66 -8.22
CA ILE A 224 5.05 -28.26 -7.82
C ILE A 224 4.41 -27.42 -8.95
N THR A 225 3.08 -27.44 -9.04
CA THR A 225 2.34 -26.53 -9.92
C THR A 225 1.99 -25.22 -9.22
N GLN A 226 1.66 -24.19 -9.99
CA GLN A 226 1.13 -22.93 -9.46
C GLN A 226 -0.07 -23.15 -8.52
N GLU A 227 -1.01 -24.00 -8.92
CA GLU A 227 -2.20 -24.30 -8.13
C GLU A 227 -1.86 -25.06 -6.85
N TYR A 228 -0.90 -26.00 -6.93
CA TYR A 228 -0.41 -26.74 -5.78
C TYR A 228 0.15 -25.81 -4.70
N ILE A 229 1.03 -24.87 -5.10
CA ILE A 229 1.64 -23.91 -4.17
C ILE A 229 0.57 -23.06 -3.46
N LEU A 230 -0.35 -22.46 -4.22
CA LEU A 230 -1.35 -21.54 -3.66
C LEU A 230 -2.30 -22.28 -2.71
N ASN A 231 -2.78 -23.45 -3.12
CA ASN A 231 -3.64 -24.30 -2.29
C ASN A 231 -2.95 -24.72 -0.99
N ARG A 232 -1.67 -25.13 -1.08
CA ARG A 232 -0.92 -25.61 0.09
C ARG A 232 -0.73 -24.50 1.12
N VAL A 233 -0.31 -23.31 0.68
CA VAL A 233 -0.14 -22.16 1.58
C VAL A 233 -1.47 -21.77 2.23
N LEU A 234 -2.55 -21.65 1.44
CA LEU A 234 -3.88 -21.35 1.96
C LEU A 234 -4.36 -22.39 2.97
N SER A 235 -4.17 -23.68 2.68
CA SER A 235 -4.53 -24.78 3.57
C SER A 235 -3.74 -24.72 4.88
N CYS A 236 -2.41 -24.56 4.83
CA CYS A 236 -1.57 -24.52 6.04
C CYS A 236 -1.96 -23.36 6.97
N VAL A 237 -2.16 -22.17 6.40
CA VAL A 237 -2.53 -20.98 7.17
C VAL A 237 -3.96 -21.10 7.72
N SER A 238 -4.88 -21.68 6.95
CA SER A 238 -6.26 -21.91 7.41
C SER A 238 -6.33 -22.93 8.53
N THR A 239 -5.57 -24.03 8.43
CA THR A 239 -5.46 -25.05 9.49
C THR A 239 -4.88 -24.45 10.76
N ALA A 240 -3.77 -23.70 10.66
CA ALA A 240 -3.17 -23.03 11.81
C ALA A 240 -4.17 -22.13 12.53
N ARG A 241 -4.97 -21.36 11.78
CA ARG A 241 -6.02 -20.49 12.32
C ARG A 241 -7.11 -21.27 13.06
N GLN A 242 -7.57 -22.39 12.51
CA GLN A 242 -8.64 -23.19 13.10
C GLN A 242 -8.23 -23.81 14.44
N VAL A 243 -6.95 -24.16 14.58
CA VAL A 243 -6.40 -24.75 15.82
C VAL A 243 -6.14 -23.66 16.86
N LEU A 244 -5.38 -22.63 16.51
CA LEU A 244 -5.07 -21.52 17.40
C LEU A 244 -4.87 -20.22 16.59
N PHE A 245 -5.62 -19.18 16.94
CA PHE A 245 -5.44 -17.87 16.31
C PHE A 245 -4.05 -17.28 16.66
N SER A 246 -3.14 -17.32 15.68
CA SER A 246 -1.78 -16.81 15.79
C SER A 246 -1.54 -15.68 14.78
N GLU A 247 -1.55 -14.44 15.25
CA GLU A 247 -1.31 -13.26 14.40
C GLU A 247 0.03 -13.36 13.66
N ALA A 248 1.07 -13.92 14.28
CA ALA A 248 2.39 -14.05 13.66
C ALA A 248 2.39 -14.98 12.42
N VAL A 249 1.66 -16.09 12.48
CA VAL A 249 1.50 -17.03 11.35
C VAL A 249 0.62 -16.41 10.28
N LEU A 250 -0.51 -15.82 10.69
CA LEU A 250 -1.45 -15.20 9.75
C LEU A 250 -0.84 -14.01 9.03
N THR A 251 -0.04 -13.18 9.71
CA THR A 251 0.71 -12.06 9.10
C THR A 251 1.67 -12.58 8.04
N ALA A 252 2.50 -13.58 8.38
CA ALA A 252 3.41 -14.20 7.44
C ALA A 252 2.68 -14.89 6.26
N GLY A 253 1.52 -15.50 6.54
CA GLY A 253 0.65 -16.13 5.54
C GLY A 253 0.05 -15.12 4.57
N ASN A 254 -0.47 -14.00 5.08
CA ASN A 254 -1.03 -12.90 4.27
C ASN A 254 0.04 -12.27 3.38
N GLU A 255 1.26 -12.06 3.90
CA GLU A 255 2.40 -11.59 3.11
C GLU A 255 2.84 -12.59 2.05
N CYS A 256 2.86 -13.89 2.39
CA CYS A 256 3.19 -14.96 1.45
C CYS A 256 2.20 -15.03 0.30
N LEU A 257 0.90 -15.02 0.63
CA LEU A 257 -0.17 -15.00 -0.35
C LEU A 257 -0.11 -13.75 -1.23
N SER A 258 0.21 -12.59 -0.65
CA SER A 258 0.41 -11.34 -1.39
C SER A 258 1.51 -11.44 -2.44
N VAL A 259 2.66 -12.03 -2.09
CA VAL A 259 3.78 -12.25 -3.04
C VAL A 259 3.38 -13.24 -4.14
N LEU A 260 2.67 -14.31 -3.77
CA LEU A 260 2.19 -15.31 -4.72
C LEU A 260 1.18 -14.72 -5.70
N LEU A 261 0.23 -13.91 -5.25
CA LEU A 261 -0.77 -13.27 -6.13
C LEU A 261 -0.18 -12.29 -7.14
N VAL A 262 0.96 -11.66 -6.83
CA VAL A 262 1.69 -10.82 -7.79
C VAL A 262 2.44 -11.66 -8.82
N SER A 263 2.89 -12.86 -8.42
CA SER A 263 3.73 -13.73 -9.25
C SER A 263 2.92 -14.72 -10.09
N LEU A 264 1.69 -15.03 -9.68
CA LEU A 264 0.88 -16.14 -10.15
C LEU A 264 -0.55 -15.68 -10.44
N GLU A 265 -1.10 -16.01 -11.62
CA GLU A 265 -2.50 -15.73 -11.94
C GLU A 265 -3.44 -16.87 -11.49
N PRO A 266 -4.22 -16.72 -10.40
CA PRO A 266 -5.05 -17.81 -9.90
C PRO A 266 -6.08 -18.29 -10.93
N SER A 267 -6.31 -19.60 -10.96
CA SER A 267 -7.42 -20.18 -11.71
C SER A 267 -8.76 -19.75 -11.13
N ALA A 268 -9.86 -19.97 -11.86
CA ALA A 268 -11.18 -19.51 -11.42
C ALA A 268 -11.59 -20.09 -10.06
N GLN A 269 -11.35 -21.39 -9.82
CA GLN A 269 -11.66 -22.05 -8.55
C GLN A 269 -10.82 -21.47 -7.40
N LEU A 270 -9.51 -21.32 -7.61
CA LEU A 270 -8.61 -20.73 -6.62
C LEU A 270 -8.92 -19.27 -6.31
N THR A 271 -9.43 -18.53 -7.29
CA THR A 271 -9.87 -17.14 -7.10
C THR A 271 -10.96 -17.07 -6.03
N GLU A 272 -11.96 -17.97 -6.05
CA GLU A 272 -13.01 -17.99 -5.03
C GLU A 272 -12.46 -18.30 -3.64
N VAL A 273 -11.51 -19.23 -3.52
CA VAL A 273 -10.87 -19.58 -2.25
C VAL A 273 -10.07 -18.39 -1.69
N VAL A 274 -9.31 -17.68 -2.55
CA VAL A 274 -8.56 -16.48 -2.16
C VAL A 274 -9.50 -15.37 -1.69
N LEU A 275 -10.62 -15.15 -2.39
CA LEU A 275 -11.62 -14.15 -2.00
C LEU A 275 -12.26 -14.49 -0.65
N ALA A 276 -12.63 -15.76 -0.44
CA ALA A 276 -13.17 -16.23 0.82
C ALA A 276 -12.16 -16.07 1.97
N TYR A 277 -10.90 -16.44 1.73
CA TYR A 277 -9.81 -16.27 2.68
C TYR A 277 -9.61 -14.79 3.07
N GLY A 278 -9.56 -13.87 2.09
CA GLY A 278 -9.41 -12.44 2.37
C GLY A 278 -10.54 -11.87 3.24
N LEU A 279 -11.80 -12.24 2.94
CA LEU A 279 -12.95 -11.83 3.77
C LEU A 279 -12.90 -12.44 5.17
N ASP A 280 -12.45 -13.69 5.28
CA ASP A 280 -12.33 -14.38 6.55
C ASP A 280 -11.22 -13.77 7.43
N GLN A 281 -10.08 -13.37 6.84
CA GLN A 281 -9.01 -12.64 7.55
C GLN A 281 -9.50 -11.28 8.06
N LEU A 282 -10.26 -10.56 7.23
CA LEU A 282 -10.88 -9.28 7.61
C LEU A 282 -11.87 -9.44 8.76
N ALA A 283 -12.74 -10.45 8.70
CA ALA A 283 -13.71 -10.71 9.77
C ALA A 283 -13.05 -11.00 11.12
N ALA A 284 -11.86 -11.62 11.12
CA ALA A 284 -11.07 -11.85 12.32
C ALA A 284 -10.25 -10.64 12.79
N CYS A 285 -10.15 -9.57 11.99
CA CYS A 285 -9.29 -8.42 12.25
C CYS A 285 -9.92 -7.42 13.23
N HIS A 286 -10.31 -7.91 14.42
CA HIS A 286 -10.94 -7.11 15.47
C HIS A 286 -10.04 -7.02 16.71
N GLY A 287 -9.54 -5.82 17.03
CA GLY A 287 -8.65 -5.61 18.18
C GLY A 287 -7.27 -6.26 18.05
N CYS A 288 -6.86 -6.61 16.82
CA CYS A 288 -5.57 -7.23 16.53
C CYS A 288 -4.40 -6.24 16.52
N GLY A 289 -3.17 -6.76 16.47
CA GLY A 289 -1.96 -5.97 16.32
C GLY A 289 -1.88 -5.17 15.01
N LEU A 290 -1.01 -4.16 15.01
CA LEU A 290 -0.75 -3.29 13.85
C LEU A 290 -0.30 -4.09 12.63
N ASP A 291 0.71 -4.95 12.80
CA ASP A 291 1.32 -5.72 11.69
C ASP A 291 0.30 -6.63 11.00
N TYR A 292 -0.53 -7.35 11.77
CA TYR A 292 -1.57 -8.20 11.22
C TYR A 292 -2.63 -7.39 10.48
N SER A 293 -3.09 -6.28 11.07
CA SER A 293 -4.09 -5.40 10.43
C SER A 293 -3.59 -4.84 9.09
N LEU A 294 -2.33 -4.42 9.03
CA LEU A 294 -1.70 -3.95 7.79
C LEU A 294 -1.55 -5.08 6.76
N ALA A 295 -1.18 -6.30 7.18
CA ALA A 295 -1.07 -7.44 6.29
C ALA A 295 -2.44 -7.85 5.69
N VAL A 296 -3.52 -7.79 6.48
CA VAL A 296 -4.88 -8.05 5.99
C VAL A 296 -5.31 -7.00 4.97
N LEU A 297 -5.13 -5.71 5.28
CA LEU A 297 -5.51 -4.61 4.37
C LEU A 297 -4.66 -4.60 3.10
N GLY A 298 -3.37 -4.91 3.21
CA GLY A 298 -2.46 -5.07 2.08
C GLY A 298 -2.87 -6.23 1.16
N LEU A 299 -3.22 -7.38 1.75
CA LEU A 299 -3.73 -8.52 1.00
C LEU A 299 -5.04 -8.18 0.27
N LEU A 300 -6.00 -7.53 0.94
CA LEU A 300 -7.27 -7.12 0.31
C LEU A 300 -7.05 -6.17 -0.86
N THR A 301 -6.13 -5.21 -0.71
CA THR A 301 -5.76 -4.28 -1.81
C THR A 301 -5.22 -5.07 -3.01
N LEU A 302 -4.30 -6.02 -2.78
CA LEU A 302 -3.74 -6.85 -3.85
C LEU A 302 -4.77 -7.79 -4.48
N ILE A 303 -5.67 -8.38 -3.70
CA ILE A 303 -6.79 -9.18 -4.21
C ILE A 303 -7.62 -8.34 -5.20
N VAL A 304 -7.96 -7.11 -4.81
CA VAL A 304 -8.74 -6.20 -5.66
C VAL A 304 -7.97 -5.84 -6.94
N ASP A 305 -6.68 -5.51 -6.82
CA ASP A 305 -5.85 -5.08 -7.94
C ASP A 305 -5.54 -6.19 -8.94
N GLN A 306 -5.22 -7.40 -8.47
CA GLN A 306 -4.80 -8.52 -9.31
C GLN A 306 -5.98 -9.26 -9.96
N ILE A 307 -7.09 -9.43 -9.24
CA ILE A 307 -8.28 -10.10 -9.79
C ILE A 307 -9.10 -9.13 -10.65
N ASN A 308 -9.17 -7.86 -10.26
CA ASN A 308 -9.74 -6.72 -10.98
C ASN A 308 -11.06 -7.04 -11.70
N THR A 309 -11.00 -7.30 -13.02
CA THR A 309 -12.18 -7.49 -13.87
C THR A 309 -12.96 -8.77 -13.58
N ARG A 310 -12.34 -9.73 -12.88
CA ARG A 310 -12.94 -11.02 -12.49
C ARG A 310 -13.59 -10.98 -11.10
N LEU A 311 -13.55 -9.85 -10.40
CA LEU A 311 -14.13 -9.75 -9.05
C LEU A 311 -15.67 -9.79 -9.10
N PRO A 312 -16.30 -10.68 -8.30
CA PRO A 312 -17.74 -10.71 -8.19
C PRO A 312 -18.25 -9.51 -7.39
N VAL A 313 -19.42 -8.99 -7.78
CA VAL A 313 -20.11 -7.89 -7.07
C VAL A 313 -20.34 -8.22 -5.60
N SER A 314 -20.69 -9.48 -5.29
CA SER A 314 -20.95 -9.94 -3.93
C SER A 314 -19.73 -9.84 -2.99
N PHE A 315 -18.51 -9.84 -3.52
CA PHE A 315 -17.30 -9.62 -2.72
C PHE A 315 -17.25 -8.17 -2.24
N VAL A 316 -17.51 -7.21 -3.15
CA VAL A 316 -17.56 -5.78 -2.83
C VAL A 316 -18.69 -5.48 -1.85
N GLU A 317 -19.86 -6.07 -2.06
CA GLU A 317 -21.02 -5.90 -1.17
C GLU A 317 -20.71 -6.37 0.26
N LYS A 318 -20.01 -7.49 0.43
CA LYS A 318 -19.58 -7.97 1.75
C LYS A 318 -18.51 -7.08 2.37
N LEU A 319 -17.58 -6.58 1.56
CA LEU A 319 -16.45 -5.77 2.01
C LEU A 319 -16.88 -4.38 2.51
N LEU A 320 -17.89 -3.79 1.88
CA LEU A 320 -18.46 -2.47 2.23
C LEU A 320 -19.82 -2.57 2.92
N ALA A 321 -20.21 -3.75 3.42
CA ALA A 321 -21.42 -3.90 4.21
C ALA A 321 -21.30 -3.14 5.55
N PRO A 322 -22.40 -2.65 6.15
CA PRO A 322 -22.36 -1.93 7.43
C PRO A 322 -21.73 -2.70 8.59
N ASN A 323 -21.78 -4.03 8.54
CA ASN A 323 -21.19 -4.94 9.53
C ASN A 323 -19.77 -5.38 9.18
N SER A 324 -19.17 -4.86 8.11
CA SER A 324 -17.81 -5.18 7.71
C SER A 324 -16.80 -4.57 8.67
N GLN A 325 -15.82 -5.37 9.09
CA GLN A 325 -14.72 -4.90 9.92
C GLN A 325 -13.86 -3.84 9.20
N LEU A 326 -13.91 -3.76 7.86
CA LEU A 326 -13.22 -2.70 7.10
C LEU A 326 -13.73 -1.30 7.50
N LEU A 327 -15.03 -1.15 7.74
CA LEU A 327 -15.65 0.12 8.14
C LEU A 327 -15.29 0.50 9.58
N GLU A 328 -14.94 -0.47 10.44
CA GLU A 328 -14.44 -0.17 11.78
C GLU A 328 -12.95 0.20 11.78
N LEU A 329 -12.15 -0.42 10.90
CA LEU A 329 -10.70 -0.18 10.81
C LEU A 329 -10.35 1.26 10.36
N ARG A 330 -11.24 1.97 9.66
CA ARG A 330 -11.01 3.39 9.32
C ARG A 330 -10.96 4.31 10.54
N PHE A 331 -11.51 3.88 11.68
CA PHE A 331 -11.48 4.63 12.95
C PHE A 331 -10.30 4.22 13.85
N HIS A 332 -9.34 3.45 13.32
CA HIS A 332 -8.17 3.00 14.08
C HIS A 332 -7.29 4.18 14.52
N ARG A 333 -6.60 4.05 15.66
CA ARG A 333 -5.74 5.12 16.22
C ARG A 333 -4.49 5.35 15.40
N GLU A 334 -3.92 4.27 14.87
CA GLU A 334 -2.72 4.32 14.03
C GLU A 334 -3.08 4.77 12.61
N LYS A 335 -2.43 5.83 12.16
CA LYS A 335 -2.66 6.45 10.84
C LYS A 335 -2.33 5.50 9.69
N GLU A 336 -1.41 4.57 9.90
CA GLU A 336 -1.01 3.59 8.90
C GLU A 336 -2.16 2.63 8.56
N VAL A 337 -2.91 2.18 9.57
CA VAL A 337 -4.11 1.35 9.36
C VAL A 337 -5.19 2.13 8.64
N MET A 338 -5.45 3.37 9.05
CA MET A 338 -6.43 4.23 8.37
C MET A 338 -6.05 4.46 6.90
N ALA A 339 -4.77 4.69 6.61
CA ALA A 339 -4.26 4.88 5.25
C ALA A 339 -4.36 3.59 4.43
N ALA A 340 -4.08 2.42 5.02
CA ALA A 340 -4.25 1.14 4.36
C ALA A 340 -5.73 0.82 4.09
N THR A 341 -6.64 1.15 5.02
CA THR A 341 -8.09 1.05 4.80
C THR A 341 -8.53 1.97 3.66
N HIS A 342 -8.02 3.20 3.61
CA HIS A 342 -8.25 4.10 2.48
C HIS A 342 -7.74 3.52 1.17
N GLY A 343 -6.56 2.88 1.18
CA GLY A 343 -6.00 2.15 0.04
C GLY A 343 -6.93 1.08 -0.53
N VAL A 344 -7.63 0.32 0.32
CA VAL A 344 -8.65 -0.65 -0.13
C VAL A 344 -9.80 0.05 -0.86
N TYR A 345 -10.29 1.18 -0.33
CA TYR A 345 -11.33 1.97 -1.02
C TYR A 345 -10.83 2.51 -2.37
N GLN A 346 -9.59 2.99 -2.44
CA GLN A 346 -8.99 3.46 -3.69
C GLN A 346 -8.90 2.34 -4.74
N ALA A 347 -8.50 1.13 -4.34
CA ALA A 347 -8.45 -0.03 -5.23
C ALA A 347 -9.85 -0.39 -5.77
N LEU A 348 -10.86 -0.44 -4.89
CA LEU A 348 -12.25 -0.71 -5.28
C LEU A 348 -12.80 0.35 -6.24
N LEU A 349 -12.55 1.62 -5.96
CA LEU A 349 -13.00 2.74 -6.78
C LEU A 349 -12.16 2.94 -8.07
N SER A 350 -11.11 2.13 -8.26
CA SER A 350 -10.27 2.08 -9.47
C SER A 350 -10.56 0.85 -10.34
N LEU A 351 -11.57 0.05 -9.99
CA LEU A 351 -11.93 -1.15 -10.75
C LEU A 351 -12.35 -0.84 -12.18
N LYS A 352 -11.92 -1.69 -13.10
CA LYS A 352 -12.21 -1.53 -14.55
C LYS A 352 -13.56 -2.13 -14.94
N ASN A 353 -14.08 -3.08 -14.14
CA ASN A 353 -15.41 -3.66 -14.35
C ASN A 353 -16.48 -2.70 -13.84
N ILE A 354 -17.24 -2.10 -14.76
CA ILE A 354 -18.22 -1.05 -14.46
C ILE A 354 -19.30 -1.53 -13.46
N PRO A 355 -19.96 -2.69 -13.64
CA PRO A 355 -20.91 -3.21 -12.66
C PRO A 355 -20.35 -3.33 -11.24
N THR A 356 -19.13 -3.89 -11.09
CA THR A 356 -18.50 -4.06 -9.78
C THR A 356 -18.11 -2.71 -9.17
N LEU A 357 -17.60 -1.79 -9.97
CA LEU A 357 -17.31 -0.42 -9.54
C LEU A 357 -18.58 0.34 -9.13
N GLU A 358 -19.67 0.20 -9.89
CA GLU A 358 -20.94 0.86 -9.60
C GLU A 358 -21.53 0.37 -8.27
N ALA A 359 -21.40 -0.93 -7.97
CA ALA A 359 -21.80 -1.48 -6.67
C ALA A 359 -20.97 -0.88 -5.52
N ALA A 360 -19.64 -0.80 -5.68
CA ALA A 360 -18.77 -0.14 -4.68
C ALA A 360 -19.18 1.32 -4.46
N TYR A 361 -19.37 2.04 -5.56
CA TYR A 361 -19.75 3.46 -5.55
C TYR A 361 -21.09 3.67 -4.84
N LYS A 362 -22.12 2.90 -5.17
CA LYS A 362 -23.44 3.01 -4.52
C LYS A 362 -23.42 2.70 -3.03
N LEU A 363 -22.58 1.77 -2.58
CA LEU A 363 -22.41 1.49 -1.15
C LEU A 363 -21.76 2.68 -0.43
N VAL A 364 -20.69 3.25 -1.00
CA VAL A 364 -20.06 4.48 -0.47
C VAL A 364 -21.05 5.64 -0.42
N LEU A 365 -21.86 5.84 -1.47
CA LEU A 365 -22.88 6.90 -1.47
C LEU A 365 -24.00 6.65 -0.45
N GLY A 366 -24.42 5.40 -0.29
CA GLY A 366 -25.41 5.00 0.71
C GLY A 366 -24.94 5.28 2.13
N GLU A 367 -23.66 5.00 2.40
CA GLU A 367 -23.02 5.33 3.66
C GLU A 367 -22.91 6.84 3.88
N MET A 368 -22.55 7.61 2.84
CA MET A 368 -22.57 9.07 2.90
C MET A 368 -23.97 9.62 3.20
N SER A 369 -25.02 9.10 2.57
CA SER A 369 -26.40 9.48 2.90
C SER A 369 -26.72 9.22 4.37
N CYS A 370 -26.37 8.03 4.85
CA CYS A 370 -26.54 7.66 6.26
C CYS A 370 -25.78 8.62 7.20
N GLY A 371 -24.57 9.05 6.83
CA GLY A 371 -23.79 10.04 7.55
C GLY A 371 -24.46 11.40 7.61
N VAL A 372 -24.97 11.91 6.48
CA VAL A 372 -25.73 13.18 6.43
C VAL A 372 -26.98 13.11 7.31
N ASP A 373 -27.77 12.05 7.16
CA ASP A 373 -29.00 11.86 7.93
C ASP A 373 -28.69 11.74 9.45
N SER A 374 -27.59 11.08 9.83
CA SER A 374 -27.14 10.98 11.22
C SER A 374 -26.68 12.31 11.82
N LEU A 375 -26.12 13.22 11.02
CA LEU A 375 -25.73 14.57 11.46
C LEU A 375 -26.94 15.51 11.56
N LEU A 376 -27.98 15.30 10.75
CA LEU A 376 -29.22 16.09 10.77
C LEU A 376 -30.16 15.69 11.91
N ALA A 377 -30.23 14.40 12.25
CA ALA A 377 -31.17 13.88 13.24
C ALA A 377 -31.17 14.63 14.61
N PRO A 378 -30.02 15.06 15.16
CA PRO A 378 -30.00 15.85 16.40
C PRO A 378 -30.35 17.33 16.25
N LEU A 379 -30.40 17.85 15.03
CA LEU A 379 -30.59 19.28 14.73
C LEU A 379 -32.05 19.63 14.44
N GLU A 380 -32.90 18.64 14.13
CA GLU A 380 -34.31 18.85 13.82
C GLU A 380 -35.21 18.71 15.05
N ASP A 381 -35.87 19.81 15.44
CA ASP A 381 -37.00 19.79 16.38
C ASP A 381 -38.30 19.41 15.61
N GLY A 382 -38.46 18.15 15.17
CA GLY A 382 -39.63 17.73 14.38
C GLY A 382 -39.68 16.25 13.96
N PRO A 383 -40.79 15.76 13.34
CA PRO A 383 -40.87 14.39 12.85
C PRO A 383 -39.91 14.17 11.68
N ALA A 384 -39.33 12.96 11.64
CA ALA A 384 -38.21 12.54 10.80
C ALA A 384 -38.24 13.11 9.36
N PRO A 385 -37.09 13.56 8.84
CA PRO A 385 -37.00 14.17 7.53
C PRO A 385 -37.37 13.16 6.44
N SER A 386 -38.00 13.64 5.37
CA SER A 386 -38.09 12.88 4.13
C SER A 386 -36.70 12.51 3.64
N PRO A 387 -36.46 11.29 3.13
CA PRO A 387 -35.15 10.80 2.72
C PRO A 387 -34.47 11.80 1.80
N SER A 388 -33.36 12.36 2.29
CA SER A 388 -32.95 13.72 1.92
C SER A 388 -32.08 13.78 0.65
N THR A 389 -31.73 12.61 0.09
CA THR A 389 -30.89 12.51 -1.12
C THR A 389 -31.23 11.27 -1.97
N ASP A 390 -31.19 11.41 -3.30
CA ASP A 390 -31.43 10.32 -4.28
C ASP A 390 -30.31 9.23 -4.29
N ILE A 391 -29.41 9.23 -3.30
CA ILE A 391 -28.21 8.38 -3.24
C ILE A 391 -28.27 7.31 -2.14
N GLN A 392 -29.44 7.12 -1.53
CA GLN A 392 -29.65 6.13 -0.47
C GLN A 392 -29.40 4.69 -0.95
N HIS A 393 -28.96 3.85 -0.02
CA HIS A 393 -28.75 2.43 -0.26
C HIS A 393 -29.48 1.58 0.80
N PRO A 394 -30.22 0.53 0.40
CA PRO A 394 -30.98 -0.31 1.34
C PRO A 394 -30.15 -0.90 2.49
N ALA A 395 -28.87 -1.20 2.25
CA ALA A 395 -27.98 -1.75 3.28
C ALA A 395 -27.79 -0.82 4.48
N PHE A 396 -27.89 0.50 4.31
CA PHE A 396 -27.66 1.49 5.36
C PHE A 396 -28.95 2.09 5.92
N ALA A 397 -30.13 1.66 5.45
CA ALA A 397 -31.41 2.27 5.80
C ALA A 397 -31.75 2.25 7.31
N SER A 398 -31.20 1.30 8.07
CA SER A 398 -31.41 1.16 9.52
C SER A 398 -30.17 1.47 10.35
N VAL A 399 -29.15 2.09 9.76
CA VAL A 399 -27.89 2.43 10.44
C VAL A 399 -28.01 3.86 10.96
N LEU A 400 -27.60 4.08 12.21
CA LEU A 400 -27.48 5.41 12.80
C LEU A 400 -26.08 5.54 13.40
N LEU A 401 -25.32 6.52 12.92
CA LEU A 401 -23.96 6.76 13.37
C LEU A 401 -23.94 7.85 14.46
N PRO A 402 -23.09 7.73 15.48
CA PRO A 402 -22.78 8.85 16.36
C PRO A 402 -22.26 10.05 15.56
N PRO A 403 -22.58 11.31 15.93
CA PRO A 403 -22.22 12.49 15.13
C PRO A 403 -20.72 12.58 14.78
N GLU A 404 -19.83 12.29 15.73
CA GLU A 404 -18.38 12.29 15.48
C GLU A 404 -17.95 11.26 14.42
N ARG A 405 -18.53 10.05 14.48
CA ARG A 405 -18.28 9.00 13.48
C ARG A 405 -18.91 9.34 12.14
N ALA A 406 -20.09 9.96 12.13
CA ALA A 406 -20.77 10.40 10.92
C ALA A 406 -19.98 11.49 10.17
N GLU A 407 -19.50 12.51 10.90
CA GLU A 407 -18.63 13.55 10.35
C GLU A 407 -17.33 12.97 9.78
N PHE A 408 -16.66 12.10 10.55
CA PHE A 408 -15.45 11.43 10.07
C PHE A 408 -15.71 10.60 8.79
N THR A 409 -16.78 9.80 8.78
CA THR A 409 -17.14 8.91 7.68
C THR A 409 -17.36 9.72 6.39
N LEU A 410 -18.12 10.81 6.46
CA LEU A 410 -18.34 11.70 5.32
C LEU A 410 -17.02 12.25 4.75
N ILE A 411 -16.12 12.71 5.60
CA ILE A 411 -14.82 13.25 5.18
C ILE A 411 -13.95 12.13 4.56
N PHE A 412 -13.96 10.94 5.17
CA PHE A 412 -13.24 9.77 4.68
C PHE A 412 -13.72 9.34 3.28
N ASP A 413 -15.04 9.22 3.09
CA ASP A 413 -15.66 8.82 1.83
C ASP A 413 -15.42 9.86 0.73
N LEU A 414 -15.55 11.15 1.06
CA LEU A 414 -15.19 12.26 0.15
C LEU A 414 -13.72 12.17 -0.27
N GLY A 415 -12.84 11.78 0.66
CA GLY A 415 -11.44 11.50 0.37
C GLY A 415 -11.27 10.31 -0.58
N ALA A 416 -12.01 9.22 -0.38
CA ALA A 416 -11.98 8.05 -1.26
C ALA A 416 -12.48 8.36 -2.68
N LEU A 417 -13.54 9.17 -2.80
CA LEU A 417 -14.11 9.59 -4.09
C LEU A 417 -13.15 10.45 -4.94
N THR A 418 -12.12 11.04 -4.35
CA THR A 418 -11.05 11.73 -5.12
C THR A 418 -10.36 10.80 -6.11
N THR A 419 -10.34 9.49 -5.85
CA THR A 419 -9.81 8.46 -6.75
C THR A 419 -10.46 8.53 -8.13
N ILE A 420 -11.80 8.53 -8.16
CA ILE A 420 -12.57 8.64 -9.40
C ILE A 420 -12.48 10.06 -9.94
N GLY A 421 -12.67 11.06 -9.07
CA GLY A 421 -12.73 12.48 -9.46
C GLY A 421 -11.44 13.02 -10.08
N ASN A 422 -10.26 12.53 -9.67
CA ASN A 422 -8.97 13.06 -10.14
C ASN A 422 -8.34 12.24 -11.28
N THR A 423 -8.96 11.13 -11.67
CA THR A 423 -8.45 10.28 -12.76
C THR A 423 -8.67 10.98 -14.11
N LYS A 424 -7.56 11.36 -14.78
CA LYS A 424 -7.61 12.05 -16.08
C LYS A 424 -8.28 11.17 -17.13
N ASN A 425 -9.16 11.78 -17.94
CA ASN A 425 -9.89 11.11 -19.01
C ASN A 425 -10.67 9.87 -18.55
N SER A 426 -11.00 9.78 -17.26
CA SER A 426 -11.88 8.72 -16.75
C SER A 426 -13.28 8.96 -17.26
N LEU A 427 -13.55 8.41 -18.44
CA LEU A 427 -14.88 8.27 -19.01
C LEU A 427 -15.84 7.79 -17.90
N ILE A 428 -15.42 6.76 -17.17
CA ILE A 428 -16.15 6.17 -16.06
C ILE A 428 -16.61 7.20 -15.01
N GLY A 429 -15.69 8.01 -14.46
CA GLY A 429 -16.02 9.03 -13.47
C GLY A 429 -16.82 10.21 -14.02
N MET A 430 -16.69 10.48 -15.33
CA MET A 430 -17.39 11.58 -15.99
C MET A 430 -18.84 11.23 -16.36
N TRP A 431 -19.20 9.95 -16.53
CA TRP A 431 -20.55 9.59 -16.98
C TRP A 431 -21.07 8.18 -16.63
N ALA A 432 -20.23 7.22 -16.29
CA ALA A 432 -20.68 5.82 -16.18
C ALA A 432 -21.36 5.56 -14.82
N LEU A 433 -21.04 6.39 -13.84
CA LEU A 433 -21.60 6.34 -12.50
C LEU A 433 -22.78 7.30 -12.39
N SER A 434 -23.82 6.85 -11.70
CA SER A 434 -25.02 7.64 -11.43
C SER A 434 -25.26 7.74 -9.92
N PRO A 435 -25.31 8.95 -9.34
CA PRO A 435 -24.96 10.24 -9.95
C PRO A 435 -23.47 10.31 -10.31
N THR A 436 -23.09 11.19 -11.25
CA THR A 436 -21.66 11.47 -11.52
C THR A 436 -21.01 12.15 -10.32
N VAL A 437 -19.68 12.08 -10.17
CA VAL A 437 -18.97 12.75 -9.06
C VAL A 437 -19.26 14.26 -9.05
N PHE A 438 -19.33 14.89 -10.23
CA PHE A 438 -19.70 16.30 -10.34
C PHE A 438 -21.13 16.57 -9.87
N ALA A 439 -22.12 15.78 -10.33
CA ALA A 439 -23.52 15.94 -9.94
C ALA A 439 -23.70 15.70 -8.44
N LEU A 440 -23.07 14.65 -7.91
CA LEU A 440 -23.06 14.33 -6.49
C LEU A 440 -22.67 15.54 -5.63
N LEU A 441 -21.48 16.09 -5.89
CA LEU A 441 -20.88 17.14 -5.08
C LEU A 441 -21.49 18.52 -5.32
N SER A 442 -22.13 18.76 -6.46
CA SER A 442 -22.69 20.08 -6.80
C SER A 442 -24.22 20.18 -6.68
N GLN A 443 -24.93 19.05 -6.73
CA GLN A 443 -26.40 19.01 -6.82
C GLN A 443 -27.04 18.05 -5.81
N ASN A 444 -26.47 16.86 -5.56
CA ASN A 444 -27.10 15.86 -4.69
C ASN A 444 -26.78 16.02 -3.19
N LEU A 445 -25.80 16.86 -2.83
CA LEU A 445 -25.48 17.18 -1.43
C LEU A 445 -25.84 18.64 -1.06
N PRO A 446 -27.02 19.19 -1.39
CA PRO A 446 -27.30 20.61 -1.19
C PRO A 446 -27.37 20.99 0.30
N LEU A 447 -27.75 20.04 1.17
CA LEU A 447 -27.93 20.24 2.61
C LEU A 447 -26.62 20.56 3.33
N VAL A 448 -25.48 20.10 2.79
CA VAL A 448 -24.15 20.39 3.35
C VAL A 448 -23.79 21.88 3.28
N HIS A 449 -24.55 22.66 2.49
CA HIS A 449 -24.38 24.09 2.38
C HIS A 449 -25.36 24.89 3.25
N CYS A 450 -26.30 24.25 3.95
CA CYS A 450 -27.33 24.89 4.76
C CYS A 450 -27.04 24.74 6.26
N GLU A 451 -27.81 23.93 6.99
CA GLU A 451 -27.67 23.76 8.44
C GLU A 451 -26.37 23.01 8.80
N LEU A 452 -26.01 22.00 8.01
CA LEU A 452 -24.75 21.26 8.19
C LEU A 452 -23.53 22.18 8.12
N ALA A 453 -23.54 23.22 7.29
CA ALA A 453 -22.43 24.15 7.17
C ALA A 453 -22.19 24.95 8.47
N VAL A 454 -23.22 25.14 9.29
CA VAL A 454 -23.15 25.88 10.55
C VAL A 454 -22.58 25.01 11.67
N HIS A 455 -23.05 23.77 11.77
CA HIS A 455 -22.67 22.86 12.86
C HIS A 455 -21.44 21.99 12.53
N TYR A 456 -21.29 21.59 11.27
CA TYR A 456 -20.24 20.68 10.79
C TYR A 456 -19.52 21.29 9.55
N PRO A 457 -18.85 22.45 9.71
CA PRO A 457 -18.23 23.18 8.59
C PRO A 457 -17.12 22.40 7.87
N ALA A 458 -16.48 21.43 8.53
CA ALA A 458 -15.46 20.58 7.93
C ALA A 458 -16.03 19.68 6.81
N VAL A 459 -17.28 19.22 6.95
CA VAL A 459 -17.99 18.47 5.91
C VAL A 459 -18.20 19.36 4.69
N GLN A 460 -18.71 20.58 4.88
CA GLN A 460 -18.89 21.55 3.79
C GLN A 460 -17.58 21.83 3.08
N TYR A 461 -16.51 22.11 3.83
CA TYR A 461 -15.19 22.35 3.26
C TYR A 461 -14.70 21.15 2.44
N SER A 462 -14.87 19.94 2.95
CA SER A 462 -14.44 18.71 2.26
C SER A 462 -15.18 18.49 0.95
N VAL A 463 -16.51 18.70 0.92
CA VAL A 463 -17.29 18.63 -0.33
C VAL A 463 -16.79 19.64 -1.35
N LEU A 464 -16.60 20.90 -0.94
CA LEU A 464 -16.12 21.97 -1.81
C LEU A 464 -14.69 21.71 -2.30
N TYR A 465 -13.81 21.20 -1.44
CA TYR A 465 -12.43 20.90 -1.77
C TYR A 465 -12.31 19.74 -2.77
N THR A 466 -13.08 18.66 -2.55
CA THR A 466 -13.14 17.53 -3.50
C THR A 466 -13.70 17.99 -4.85
N LEU A 467 -14.75 18.83 -4.86
CA LEU A 467 -15.30 19.37 -6.10
C LEU A 467 -14.30 20.30 -6.81
N TYR A 468 -13.61 21.17 -6.06
CA TYR A 468 -12.56 22.04 -6.58
C TYR A 468 -11.42 21.24 -7.23
N SER A 469 -10.92 20.21 -6.54
CA SER A 469 -9.88 19.31 -7.05
C SER A 469 -10.32 18.66 -8.37
N HIS A 470 -11.54 18.12 -8.40
CA HIS A 470 -12.12 17.51 -9.60
C HIS A 470 -12.22 18.53 -10.76
N CYS A 471 -12.80 19.70 -10.53
CA CYS A 471 -12.97 20.71 -11.58
C CYS A 471 -11.64 21.21 -12.13
N THR A 472 -10.67 21.48 -11.25
CA THR A 472 -9.32 21.93 -11.63
C THR A 472 -8.61 20.92 -12.51
N ARG A 473 -8.77 19.62 -12.22
CA ARG A 473 -8.19 18.53 -13.02
C ARG A 473 -8.72 18.48 -14.46
N HIS A 474 -9.92 19.01 -14.69
CA HIS A 474 -10.63 19.02 -15.97
C HIS A 474 -10.79 20.43 -16.55
N ASP A 475 -9.88 21.36 -16.23
CA ASP A 475 -9.87 22.75 -16.72
C ASP A 475 -11.23 23.47 -16.53
N HIS A 476 -11.87 23.18 -15.40
CA HIS A 476 -13.20 23.67 -15.00
C HIS A 476 -14.30 23.42 -16.06
N PHE A 477 -14.11 22.44 -16.95
CA PHE A 477 -15.04 22.08 -18.03
C PHE A 477 -15.35 23.23 -19.01
N ILE A 478 -14.46 24.22 -19.13
CA ILE A 478 -14.66 25.41 -19.99
C ILE A 478 -14.83 25.01 -21.46
N SER A 479 -13.93 24.17 -21.97
CA SER A 479 -13.94 23.72 -23.36
C SER A 479 -15.24 23.01 -23.73
N ALA A 480 -15.80 22.21 -22.80
CA ALA A 480 -17.06 21.51 -23.03
C ALA A 480 -18.25 22.47 -23.15
N SER A 481 -18.25 23.56 -22.36
CA SER A 481 -19.31 24.57 -22.38
C SER A 481 -19.38 25.37 -23.69
N LEU A 482 -18.24 25.54 -24.37
CA LEU A 482 -18.13 26.27 -25.63
C LEU A 482 -18.42 25.42 -26.88
N SER A 483 -18.58 24.10 -26.72
CA SER A 483 -18.87 23.20 -27.84
C SER A 483 -20.27 23.49 -28.43
N THR A 484 -20.27 24.00 -29.66
CA THR A 484 -21.47 24.33 -30.44
C THR A 484 -21.82 23.26 -31.49
N SER A 485 -20.95 22.28 -31.71
CA SER A 485 -21.13 21.25 -32.74
C SER A 485 -21.99 20.08 -32.27
N SER A 486 -23.11 19.83 -32.97
CA SER A 486 -23.74 18.52 -33.07
C SER A 486 -22.70 17.47 -33.50
N PRO A 487 -22.79 16.20 -33.03
CA PRO A 487 -21.77 15.20 -33.32
C PRO A 487 -21.65 14.95 -34.83
N SER A 488 -20.50 15.27 -35.43
CA SER A 488 -20.19 14.83 -36.78
C SER A 488 -19.83 13.35 -36.75
N LEU A 489 -20.56 12.54 -37.52
CA LEU A 489 -20.49 11.07 -37.56
C LEU A 489 -19.10 10.46 -37.89
N PHE A 490 -18.07 11.26 -38.19
CA PHE A 490 -16.81 10.77 -38.74
C PHE A 490 -15.53 11.19 -38.01
N ASP A 491 -15.61 11.80 -36.82
CA ASP A 491 -14.40 11.99 -36.00
C ASP A 491 -14.71 11.88 -34.50
N GLY A 492 -14.11 10.90 -33.82
CA GLY A 492 -14.08 10.80 -32.36
C GLY A 492 -15.42 10.74 -31.62
N ALA A 493 -16.30 9.80 -31.97
CA ALA A 493 -17.62 9.62 -31.33
C ALA A 493 -17.59 9.64 -29.79
N VAL A 494 -16.57 9.06 -29.16
CA VAL A 494 -16.40 9.04 -27.70
C VAL A 494 -16.06 10.43 -27.11
N ILE A 495 -15.25 11.25 -27.78
CA ILE A 495 -14.93 12.60 -27.30
C ILE A 495 -16.15 13.53 -27.47
N SER A 496 -16.91 13.33 -28.55
CA SER A 496 -18.14 14.09 -28.80
C SER A 496 -19.19 13.84 -27.70
N THR A 497 -19.33 12.60 -27.22
CA THR A 497 -20.25 12.30 -26.12
C THR A 497 -19.78 12.93 -24.80
N VAL A 498 -18.47 12.95 -24.47
CA VAL A 498 -17.99 13.51 -23.15
C VAL A 498 -18.33 14.98 -23.08
N THR A 499 -18.06 15.64 -24.19
CA THR A 499 -18.26 17.06 -24.38
C THR A 499 -19.73 17.44 -24.26
N THR A 500 -20.65 16.59 -24.74
CA THR A 500 -22.10 16.81 -24.55
C THR A 500 -22.57 16.61 -23.12
N ALA A 501 -22.09 15.57 -22.43
CA ALA A 501 -22.51 15.27 -21.05
C ALA A 501 -22.07 16.34 -20.05
N THR A 502 -20.87 16.90 -20.25
CA THR A 502 -20.26 17.89 -19.35
C THR A 502 -20.58 19.35 -19.72
N LYS A 503 -21.36 19.59 -20.78
CA LYS A 503 -21.63 20.93 -21.35
C LYS A 503 -22.16 21.97 -20.35
N LYS A 504 -22.96 21.53 -19.38
CA LYS A 504 -23.56 22.41 -18.36
C LYS A 504 -22.70 22.58 -17.10
N HIS A 505 -21.63 21.80 -16.92
CA HIS A 505 -20.86 21.76 -15.67
C HIS A 505 -20.30 23.14 -15.29
N PHE A 506 -19.69 23.85 -16.25
CA PHE A 506 -19.14 25.18 -15.98
C PHE A 506 -20.21 26.18 -15.53
N SER A 507 -21.41 26.15 -16.14
CA SER A 507 -22.51 27.04 -15.76
C SER A 507 -23.06 26.73 -14.36
N THR A 508 -23.16 25.44 -14.01
CA THR A 508 -23.55 24.99 -12.68
C THR A 508 -22.53 25.44 -11.64
N LEU A 509 -21.23 25.27 -11.95
CA LEU A 509 -20.13 25.68 -11.09
C LEU A 509 -20.18 27.18 -10.77
N LEU A 510 -20.26 28.04 -11.79
CA LEU A 510 -20.37 29.50 -11.59
C LEU A 510 -21.60 29.88 -10.75
N SER A 511 -22.74 29.21 -10.99
CA SER A 511 -23.95 29.45 -10.21
C SER A 511 -23.77 29.08 -8.74
N LEU A 512 -23.13 27.94 -8.45
CA LEU A 512 -22.83 27.45 -7.10
C LEU A 512 -21.93 28.43 -6.36
N LEU A 513 -20.77 28.78 -6.94
CA LEU A 513 -19.82 29.74 -6.38
C LEU A 513 -20.51 31.08 -6.07
N GLY A 514 -21.29 31.60 -7.03
CA GLY A 514 -22.02 32.85 -6.86
C GLY A 514 -23.03 32.81 -5.71
N SER A 515 -23.78 31.71 -5.56
CA SER A 515 -24.70 31.58 -4.41
C SER A 515 -23.99 31.46 -3.08
N LEU A 516 -22.93 30.67 -2.98
CA LEU A 516 -22.22 30.46 -1.71
C LEU A 516 -21.48 31.71 -1.27
N LEU A 517 -20.80 32.41 -2.19
CA LEU A 517 -20.13 33.68 -1.90
C LEU A 517 -21.11 34.79 -1.51
N SER A 518 -22.37 34.73 -1.97
CA SER A 518 -23.40 35.69 -1.57
C SER A 518 -23.95 35.44 -0.16
N LYS A 519 -23.62 34.31 0.49
CA LYS A 519 -24.04 34.05 1.88
C LYS A 519 -23.28 34.95 2.85
N GLU A 520 -24.03 35.55 3.76
CA GLU A 520 -23.50 36.40 4.83
C GLU A 520 -22.66 35.56 5.80
N HIS A 521 -23.20 34.44 6.27
CA HIS A 521 -22.51 33.49 7.12
C HIS A 521 -21.94 32.33 6.29
N LEU A 522 -20.62 32.24 6.24
CA LEU A 522 -19.87 31.15 5.60
C LEU A 522 -18.61 30.92 6.42
N TYR A 523 -18.25 29.65 6.64
CA TYR A 523 -17.02 29.28 7.33
C TYR A 523 -15.78 29.94 6.68
N PRO A 524 -14.86 30.55 7.45
CA PRO A 524 -13.75 31.33 6.89
C PRO A 524 -12.86 30.57 5.89
N GLU A 525 -12.49 29.32 6.18
CA GLU A 525 -11.66 28.53 5.27
C GLU A 525 -12.43 28.14 3.99
N ALA A 526 -13.74 27.87 4.10
CA ALA A 526 -14.58 27.65 2.92
C ALA A 526 -14.67 28.92 2.07
N ARG A 527 -14.83 30.10 2.69
CA ARG A 527 -14.82 31.39 1.97
C ARG A 527 -13.49 31.63 1.25
N LYS A 528 -12.37 31.36 1.91
CA LYS A 528 -11.02 31.47 1.34
C LYS A 528 -10.83 30.52 0.15
N LEU A 529 -11.28 29.27 0.26
CA LEU A 529 -11.26 28.31 -0.84
C LEU A 529 -12.07 28.82 -2.04
N LEU A 530 -13.31 29.26 -1.82
CA LEU A 530 -14.19 29.77 -2.89
C LEU A 530 -13.60 31.02 -3.57
N LEU A 531 -13.00 31.94 -2.82
CA LEU A 531 -12.37 33.14 -3.39
C LEU A 531 -11.10 32.79 -4.18
N THR A 532 -10.31 31.83 -3.72
CA THR A 532 -9.14 31.32 -4.45
C THR A 532 -9.58 30.69 -5.77
N TRP A 533 -10.62 29.86 -5.72
CA TRP A 533 -11.18 29.22 -6.89
C TRP A 533 -11.80 30.24 -7.86
N ALA A 534 -12.50 31.25 -7.34
CA ALA A 534 -13.05 32.35 -8.14
C ALA A 534 -11.95 33.14 -8.87
N LEU A 535 -10.82 33.41 -8.19
CA LEU A 535 -9.66 34.07 -8.79
C LEU A 535 -9.07 33.22 -9.93
N GLU A 536 -8.88 31.92 -9.70
CA GLU A 536 -8.34 31.00 -10.70
C GLU A 536 -9.22 30.97 -11.97
N ILE A 537 -10.54 30.78 -11.81
CA ILE A 537 -11.48 30.81 -12.93
C ILE A 537 -11.41 32.15 -13.67
N SER A 538 -11.35 33.27 -12.93
CA SER A 538 -11.29 34.61 -13.52
C SER A 538 -10.02 34.84 -14.35
N LEU A 539 -8.88 34.34 -13.88
CA LEU A 539 -7.62 34.39 -14.63
C LEU A 539 -7.67 33.48 -15.87
N LEU A 540 -8.28 32.30 -15.74
CA LEU A 540 -8.38 31.32 -16.82
C LEU A 540 -9.26 31.80 -17.96
N ILE A 541 -10.45 32.34 -17.68
CA ILE A 541 -11.37 32.85 -18.71
C ILE A 541 -10.82 34.09 -19.44
N LYS A 542 -9.91 34.84 -18.80
CA LYS A 542 -9.23 36.01 -19.40
C LYS A 542 -8.07 35.62 -20.31
N LYS A 543 -7.55 34.39 -20.20
CA LYS A 543 -6.31 33.96 -20.88
C LYS A 543 -6.40 34.03 -22.40
N THR A 544 -7.58 33.84 -22.98
CA THR A 544 -7.78 33.79 -24.44
C THR A 544 -9.14 34.36 -24.83
N ASP A 545 -9.20 35.12 -25.93
CA ASP A 545 -10.44 35.72 -26.45
C ASP A 545 -11.48 34.68 -26.91
N THR A 546 -11.08 33.43 -27.11
CA THR A 546 -11.98 32.29 -27.40
C THR A 546 -13.04 32.07 -26.34
N TYR A 547 -12.80 32.54 -25.10
CA TYR A 547 -13.69 32.36 -23.96
C TYR A 547 -14.69 33.52 -23.78
N ALA A 548 -14.66 34.53 -24.65
CA ALA A 548 -15.54 35.69 -24.59
C ALA A 548 -17.05 35.37 -24.46
N PRO A 549 -17.61 34.33 -25.12
CA PRO A 549 -19.03 34.00 -24.98
C PRO A 549 -19.45 33.63 -23.55
N LEU A 550 -18.51 33.19 -22.69
CA LEU A 550 -18.80 32.80 -21.31
C LEU A 550 -19.23 33.98 -20.44
N PHE A 551 -18.79 35.20 -20.77
CA PHE A 551 -19.14 36.41 -20.04
C PHE A 551 -20.63 36.77 -20.16
N SER A 552 -21.31 36.31 -21.22
CA SER A 552 -22.73 36.55 -21.44
C SER A 552 -23.64 35.57 -20.67
N LEU A 553 -23.09 34.54 -20.01
CA LEU A 553 -23.87 33.57 -19.27
C LEU A 553 -24.53 34.20 -18.04
N ASN A 554 -25.79 33.83 -17.76
CA ASN A 554 -26.47 34.27 -16.52
C ASN A 554 -25.74 33.77 -15.26
N SER A 555 -25.14 32.57 -15.33
CA SER A 555 -24.31 32.02 -14.26
C SER A 555 -23.09 32.89 -13.97
N PHE A 556 -22.49 33.52 -15.00
CA PHE A 556 -21.38 34.45 -14.84
C PHE A 556 -21.81 35.73 -14.10
N HIS A 557 -22.99 36.28 -14.43
CA HIS A 557 -23.54 37.42 -13.71
C HIS A 557 -23.79 37.11 -12.22
N LYS A 558 -24.32 35.93 -11.91
CA LYS A 558 -24.51 35.46 -10.53
C LYS A 558 -23.17 35.30 -9.80
N PHE A 559 -22.17 34.75 -10.47
CA PHE A 559 -20.80 34.64 -9.96
C PHE A 559 -20.21 36.01 -9.60
N CYS A 560 -20.27 37.00 -10.50
CA CYS A 560 -19.78 38.35 -10.24
C CYS A 560 -20.48 39.02 -9.04
N LYS A 561 -21.80 38.85 -8.90
CA LYS A 561 -22.54 39.37 -7.74
C LYS A 561 -22.01 38.81 -6.41
N GLY A 562 -21.74 37.50 -6.36
CA GLY A 562 -21.16 36.86 -5.17
C GLY A 562 -19.76 37.39 -4.84
N VAL A 563 -18.89 37.54 -5.85
CA VAL A 563 -17.54 38.12 -5.65
C VAL A 563 -17.62 39.56 -5.13
N LEU A 564 -18.49 40.39 -5.71
CA LEU A 564 -18.68 41.78 -5.29
C LEU A 564 -19.21 41.91 -3.86
N ALA A 565 -20.07 41.00 -3.42
CA ALA A 565 -20.57 40.97 -2.04
C ALA A 565 -19.42 40.82 -1.02
N ASN A 566 -18.39 40.04 -1.36
CA ASN A 566 -17.23 39.80 -0.51
C ASN A 566 -16.28 41.00 -0.44
N GLY A 567 -16.15 41.77 -1.53
CA GLY A 567 -15.38 43.02 -1.51
C GLY A 567 -15.97 44.09 -0.58
N LYS A 568 -17.30 44.13 -0.45
CA LYS A 568 -17.99 45.06 0.46
C LYS A 568 -17.88 44.68 1.93
N LEU A 569 -17.90 43.38 2.24
CA LEU A 569 -17.74 42.85 3.59
C LEU A 569 -16.37 43.21 4.20
N ASN A 570 -15.29 43.11 3.42
CA ASN A 570 -13.94 43.52 3.86
C ASN A 570 -13.83 45.03 4.10
N ALA A 571 -14.43 45.85 3.24
CA ALA A 571 -14.44 47.31 3.40
C ALA A 571 -15.25 47.79 4.62
N GLN A 572 -16.25 47.01 5.05
CA GLN A 572 -16.97 47.27 6.30
C GLN A 572 -16.14 46.86 7.52
N HIS A 573 -15.49 45.70 7.52
CA HIS A 573 -14.61 45.27 8.63
C HIS A 573 -13.43 46.22 8.87
N GLU A 574 -12.80 46.74 7.81
CA GLU A 574 -11.76 47.77 7.93
C GLU A 574 -12.30 49.07 8.54
N ARG A 575 -13.54 49.48 8.19
CA ARG A 575 -14.17 50.66 8.82
C ARG A 575 -14.47 50.47 10.31
N TRP A 576 -14.78 49.26 10.76
CA TRP A 576 -14.99 48.97 12.19
C TRP A 576 -13.68 48.85 12.97
N ALA A 577 -12.58 48.40 12.34
CA ALA A 577 -11.25 48.35 12.94
C ALA A 577 -10.58 49.74 13.10
N PHE A 578 -11.08 50.76 12.40
CA PHE A 578 -10.64 52.15 12.53
C PHE A 578 -11.53 53.00 13.47
N VAL A 579 -12.62 52.43 13.99
CA VAL A 579 -13.59 53.14 14.86
C VAL A 579 -13.59 52.62 16.32
N ASN A 580 -12.79 51.59 16.62
CA ASN A 580 -12.34 51.23 17.97
C ASN A 580 -10.85 51.52 18.11
#